data_AF-X1JGT0-F1
#
_entry.id   AF-X1JGT0-F1
#
_cell.length_a   1.000
_cell.length_b   1.000
_cell.length_c   1.000
_cell.angle_alpha   90.00
_cell.angle_beta   90.00
_cell.angle_gamma   90.00
#
_symmetry.space_group_name_H-M   'P 1'
#
loop_
_entity.id
_entity.type
_entity.pdbx_description
1 polymer ?
#
loop_
_entity_poly.entity_id
_entity_poly.type
_entity_poly.pdbx_seq_one_letter_code
_entity_poly.pdbx_strand_id
1 'polypeptide(L)'
;ELTASRVREELVDLLSESKPWRVVMRLDNLKALKTINPQLKSTPYVIKRLKNIQLSYEKLKNKFSPKPLRWIVNLIGLLYDLSQKDVEKWCNKMRMKKKFAEKIIQGTSELKDIVKSLRIRKIKNSQIFKILNGLFDESIIVIHALFPNVREKVEKYISELKYIKIYSSGQDLIDMGFKPSPVFKEVFDLLLQAKLNGLIKNKDDEISFIKQKYRST
;
A
#
# COMPACT_ATOMS: atom_id res chain seq x y z
N GLU A 1 30.33 21.61 5.35
CA GLU A 1 29.77 20.23 5.40
C GLU A 1 28.30 20.24 5.03
N LEU A 2 27.84 19.24 4.26
CA LEU A 2 26.42 19.02 4.01
C LEU A 2 25.82 18.29 5.21
N THR A 3 24.88 18.92 5.91
CA THR A 3 24.16 18.26 7.02
C THR A 3 23.21 17.20 6.47
N ALA A 4 22.94 16.13 7.23
CA ALA A 4 21.99 15.10 6.84
C ALA A 4 20.59 15.66 6.49
N SER A 5 20.21 16.81 7.08
CA SER A 5 18.95 17.50 6.76
C SER A 5 18.94 18.05 5.34
N ARG A 6 20.02 18.73 4.93
CA ARG A 6 20.16 19.30 3.57
C ARG A 6 20.19 18.20 2.51
N VAL A 7 20.96 17.14 2.77
CA VAL A 7 21.02 15.97 1.87
C VAL A 7 19.64 15.33 1.71
N ARG A 8 18.87 15.20 2.80
CA ARG A 8 17.51 14.67 2.75
C ARG A 8 16.60 15.57 1.90
N GLU A 9 16.62 16.87 2.12
CA GLU A 9 15.77 17.84 1.40
C GLU A 9 16.07 17.82 -0.11
N GLU A 10 17.35 17.91 -0.49
CA GLU A 10 17.75 17.79 -1.90
C GLU A 10 17.33 16.45 -2.51
N LEU A 11 17.49 15.34 -1.77
CA LEU A 11 17.07 14.03 -2.27
C LEU A 11 15.55 13.94 -2.43
N VAL A 12 14.78 14.53 -1.53
CA VAL A 12 13.31 14.58 -1.63
C VAL A 12 12.89 15.37 -2.88
N ASP A 13 13.53 16.52 -3.14
CA ASP A 13 13.23 17.33 -4.32
C ASP A 13 13.58 16.59 -5.61
N LEU A 14 14.79 16.03 -5.68
CA LEU A 14 15.25 15.23 -6.82
C LEU A 14 14.36 14.01 -7.08
N LEU A 15 13.91 13.31 -6.04
CA LEU A 15 13.01 12.16 -6.18
C LEU A 15 11.55 12.57 -6.40
N SER A 16 11.20 13.85 -6.24
CA SER A 16 9.89 14.39 -6.61
C SER A 16 9.76 14.68 -8.10
N GLU A 17 10.85 14.59 -8.86
CA GLU A 17 10.83 14.75 -10.32
C GLU A 17 10.10 13.60 -11.03
N SER A 18 9.63 13.86 -12.25
CA SER A 18 8.94 12.87 -13.09
C SER A 18 9.87 11.81 -13.71
N LYS A 19 11.19 12.08 -13.74
CA LYS A 19 12.21 11.19 -14.33
C LYS A 19 13.30 10.81 -13.30
N PRO A 20 12.93 10.18 -12.17
CA PRO A 20 13.84 9.87 -11.05
C PRO A 20 15.00 8.95 -11.46
N TRP A 21 14.83 8.13 -12.50
CA TRP A 21 15.91 7.30 -13.01
C TRP A 21 17.08 8.12 -13.59
N ARG A 22 16.82 9.30 -14.18
CA ARG A 22 17.88 10.19 -14.68
C ARG A 22 18.67 10.79 -13.52
N VAL A 23 17.98 11.20 -12.46
CA VAL A 23 18.58 11.65 -11.21
C VAL A 23 19.48 10.57 -10.64
N VAL A 24 18.99 9.33 -10.50
CA VAL A 24 19.76 8.22 -9.94
C VAL A 24 21.01 7.91 -10.79
N MET A 25 20.90 7.92 -12.12
CA MET A 25 22.07 7.78 -13.01
C MET A 25 23.09 8.91 -12.80
N ARG A 26 22.62 10.16 -12.67
CA ARG A 26 23.50 11.31 -12.46
C ARG A 26 24.21 11.22 -11.11
N LEU A 27 23.49 10.87 -10.04
CA LEU A 27 24.07 10.67 -8.70
C LEU A 27 25.12 9.56 -8.69
N ASP A 28 24.89 8.48 -9.44
CA ASP A 28 25.86 7.37 -9.54
C ASP A 28 27.11 7.78 -10.31
N ASN A 29 26.96 8.48 -11.45
CA ASN A 29 28.08 9.02 -12.23
C ASN A 29 28.95 10.00 -11.43
N LEU A 30 28.33 10.78 -10.53
CA LEU A 30 29.03 11.68 -9.61
C LEU A 30 29.60 10.98 -8.37
N LYS A 31 29.46 9.65 -8.28
CA LYS A 31 29.82 8.84 -7.10
C LYS A 31 29.14 9.33 -5.81
N ALA A 32 28.01 10.01 -5.93
CA ALA A 32 27.20 10.51 -4.82
C ALA A 32 26.19 9.46 -4.34
N LEU A 33 25.74 8.55 -5.21
CA LEU A 33 24.75 7.52 -4.85
C LEU A 33 25.24 6.60 -3.71
N LYS A 34 26.53 6.23 -3.73
CA LYS A 34 27.16 5.42 -2.65
C LYS A 34 27.17 6.11 -1.28
N THR A 35 27.01 7.44 -1.22
CA THR A 35 26.92 8.17 0.06
C THR A 35 25.58 7.95 0.77
N ILE A 36 24.54 7.60 0.00
CA ILE A 36 23.23 7.18 0.48
C ILE A 36 23.35 5.78 1.08
N ASN A 37 23.80 4.80 0.27
CA ASN A 37 24.19 3.47 0.74
C ASN A 37 25.20 2.87 -0.26
N PRO A 38 26.32 2.27 0.22
CA PRO A 38 27.36 1.71 -0.66
C PRO A 38 26.88 0.64 -1.66
N GLN A 39 25.77 -0.04 -1.37
CA GLN A 39 25.22 -1.10 -2.24
C GLN A 39 24.41 -0.54 -3.42
N LEU A 40 24.01 0.73 -3.39
CA LEU A 40 23.18 1.32 -4.44
C LEU A 40 24.00 1.62 -5.69
N LYS A 41 23.48 1.17 -6.83
CA LYS A 41 24.03 1.39 -8.18
C LYS A 41 22.90 1.64 -9.17
N SER A 42 23.16 2.47 -10.18
CA SER A 42 22.22 2.79 -11.27
C SER A 42 22.16 1.69 -12.33
N THR A 43 21.98 0.44 -11.91
CA THR A 43 21.94 -0.72 -12.82
C THR A 43 20.73 -0.63 -13.77
N PRO A 44 20.78 -1.27 -14.96
CA PRO A 44 19.62 -1.33 -15.86
C PRO A 44 18.34 -1.82 -15.18
N TYR A 45 18.48 -2.72 -14.19
CA TYR A 45 17.38 -3.22 -13.37
C TYR A 45 16.76 -2.14 -12.47
N VAL A 46 17.57 -1.35 -11.74
CA VAL A 46 17.09 -0.22 -10.92
C VAL A 46 16.43 0.85 -11.80
N ILE A 47 17.01 1.15 -12.97
CA ILE A 47 16.43 2.10 -13.93
C ILE A 47 15.07 1.64 -14.44
N LYS A 48 14.95 0.36 -14.83
CA LYS A 48 13.67 -0.23 -15.27
C LYS A 48 12.63 -0.19 -14.15
N ARG A 49 13.01 -0.52 -12.92
CA ARG A 49 12.14 -0.45 -11.74
C ARG A 49 11.57 0.95 -11.54
N LEU A 50 12.42 1.97 -11.52
CA LEU A 50 12.01 3.37 -11.33
C LEU A 50 11.07 3.85 -12.45
N LYS A 51 11.33 3.46 -13.71
CA LYS A 51 10.41 3.74 -14.82
C LYS A 51 9.05 3.08 -14.62
N ASN A 52 9.01 1.79 -14.26
CA ASN A 52 7.74 1.07 -14.01
C ASN A 52 6.94 1.67 -12.86
N ILE A 53 7.65 2.10 -11.81
CA ILE A 53 7.07 2.83 -10.68
C ILE A 53 6.42 4.12 -11.15
N GLN A 54 7.11 4.92 -11.96
CA GLN A 54 6.56 6.17 -12.46
C GLN A 54 5.35 5.97 -13.38
N LEU A 55 5.38 4.95 -14.25
CA LEU A 55 4.21 4.60 -15.06
C LEU A 55 3.00 4.25 -14.19
N SER A 56 3.22 3.46 -13.13
CA SER A 56 2.15 3.08 -12.19
C SER A 56 1.67 4.26 -11.35
N TYR A 57 2.58 5.13 -10.92
CA TYR A 57 2.27 6.34 -10.18
C TYR A 57 1.37 7.25 -11.01
N GLU A 58 1.73 7.54 -12.26
CA GLU A 58 0.91 8.37 -13.15
C GLU A 58 -0.48 7.77 -13.39
N LYS A 59 -0.56 6.44 -13.58
CA LYS A 59 -1.82 5.73 -13.78
C LYS A 59 -2.74 5.82 -12.55
N LEU A 60 -2.19 5.73 -11.34
CA LEU A 60 -2.99 5.50 -10.13
C LEU A 60 -3.10 6.70 -9.19
N LYS A 61 -2.22 7.72 -9.26
CA LYS A 61 -2.14 8.82 -8.28
C LYS A 61 -3.47 9.53 -8.03
N ASN A 62 -4.32 9.67 -9.04
CA ASN A 62 -5.61 10.37 -8.95
C ASN A 62 -6.73 9.48 -8.38
N LYS A 63 -6.47 8.20 -8.10
CA LYS A 63 -7.42 7.29 -7.46
C LYS A 63 -7.35 7.34 -5.93
N PHE A 64 -6.39 8.07 -5.36
CA PHE A 64 -6.18 8.21 -3.93
C PHE A 64 -6.40 9.66 -3.49
N SER A 65 -6.88 9.85 -2.26
CA SER A 65 -7.08 11.15 -1.64
C SER A 65 -6.67 11.08 -0.16
N PRO A 66 -5.60 11.79 0.26
CA PRO A 66 -4.73 12.65 -0.54
C PRO A 66 -3.91 11.87 -1.59
N LYS A 67 -3.32 12.56 -2.57
CA LYS A 67 -2.47 11.92 -3.58
C LYS A 67 -1.21 11.33 -2.92
N PRO A 68 -0.71 10.17 -3.38
CA PRO A 68 0.48 9.55 -2.78
C PRO A 68 1.72 10.37 -3.10
N LEU A 69 2.70 10.36 -2.19
CA LEU A 69 3.90 11.18 -2.31
C LEU A 69 4.87 10.58 -3.33
N ARG A 70 5.07 11.24 -4.47
CA ARG A 70 5.91 10.73 -5.58
C ARG A 70 7.31 10.35 -5.11
N TRP A 71 7.94 11.21 -4.31
CA TRP A 71 9.29 10.96 -3.81
C TRP A 71 9.38 9.72 -2.93
N ILE A 72 8.33 9.38 -2.17
CA ILE A 72 8.30 8.15 -1.35
C ILE A 72 8.25 6.93 -2.26
N VAL A 73 7.38 6.91 -3.28
CA VAL A 73 7.30 5.79 -4.22
C VAL A 73 8.64 5.57 -4.95
N ASN A 74 9.32 6.66 -5.32
CA ASN A 74 10.63 6.61 -5.94
C ASN A 74 11.74 6.16 -4.99
N LEU A 75 11.72 6.66 -3.76
CA LEU A 75 12.67 6.27 -2.73
C LEU A 75 12.52 4.79 -2.37
N ILE A 76 11.28 4.29 -2.25
CA ILE A 76 11.02 2.85 -2.10
C ILE A 76 11.66 2.09 -3.26
N GLY A 77 11.44 2.52 -4.51
CA GLY A 77 12.05 1.89 -5.68
C GLY A 77 13.59 1.84 -5.63
N LEU A 78 14.21 2.91 -5.14
CA LEU A 78 15.67 3.00 -4.99
C LEU A 78 16.18 2.07 -3.88
N LEU A 79 15.49 2.01 -2.73
CA LEU A 79 15.92 1.26 -1.54
C LEU A 79 15.41 -0.19 -1.51
N TYR A 80 14.60 -0.62 -2.49
CA TYR A 80 13.87 -1.88 -2.48
C TYR A 80 14.72 -3.15 -2.28
N ASP A 81 16.00 -3.13 -2.71
CA ASP A 81 16.90 -4.28 -2.57
C ASP A 81 17.65 -4.29 -1.23
N LEU A 82 17.58 -3.22 -0.45
CA LEU A 82 18.22 -3.14 0.85
C LEU A 82 17.48 -4.00 1.88
N SER A 83 18.21 -4.44 2.90
CA SER A 83 17.61 -5.11 4.06
C SER A 83 16.77 -4.14 4.88
N GLN A 84 15.78 -4.64 5.62
CA GLN A 84 14.99 -3.81 6.55
C GLN A 84 15.89 -3.00 7.49
N LYS A 85 16.91 -3.65 8.06
CA LYS A 85 17.87 -3.02 8.97
C LYS A 85 18.62 -1.87 8.30
N ASP A 86 18.96 -1.98 7.02
CA ASP A 86 19.64 -0.91 6.29
C ASP A 86 18.70 0.24 5.94
N VAL A 87 17.45 -0.05 5.61
CA VAL A 87 16.42 0.98 5.38
C VAL A 87 16.13 1.77 6.67
N GLU A 88 15.97 1.09 7.80
CA GLU A 88 15.76 1.72 9.11
C GLU A 88 16.95 2.60 9.52
N LYS A 89 18.18 2.07 9.40
CA LYS A 89 19.41 2.84 9.62
C LYS A 89 19.46 4.08 8.75
N TRP A 90 19.10 3.95 7.48
CA TRP A 90 19.10 5.07 6.55
C TRP A 90 18.06 6.14 6.93
N CYS A 91 16.83 5.73 7.25
CA CYS A 91 15.77 6.64 7.73
C CYS A 91 16.21 7.40 8.99
N ASN A 92 16.86 6.72 9.93
CA ASN A 92 17.39 7.33 11.15
C ASN A 92 18.54 8.30 10.85
N LYS A 93 19.51 7.90 10.01
CA LYS A 93 20.62 8.77 9.58
C LYS A 93 20.11 10.05 8.92
N MET A 94 19.07 9.96 8.11
CA MET A 94 18.44 11.10 7.45
C MET A 94 17.47 11.87 8.35
N ARG A 95 17.28 11.46 9.61
CA ARG A 95 16.29 12.06 10.55
C ARG A 95 14.90 12.15 9.92
N MET A 96 14.47 11.07 9.25
CA MET A 96 13.19 11.01 8.56
C MET A 96 12.04 11.11 9.57
N LYS A 97 11.01 11.92 9.27
CA LYS A 97 9.81 12.00 10.11
C LYS A 97 9.12 10.62 10.15
N LYS A 98 8.64 10.21 11.33
CA LYS A 98 8.00 8.90 11.56
C LYS A 98 6.99 8.50 10.47
N LYS A 99 6.06 9.41 10.14
CA LYS A 99 5.03 9.22 9.10
C LYS A 99 5.55 8.88 7.69
N PHE A 100 6.79 9.26 7.37
CA PHE A 100 7.43 8.94 6.09
C PHE A 100 8.27 7.67 6.19
N ALA A 101 8.97 7.49 7.32
CA ALA A 101 9.74 6.28 7.58
C ALA A 101 8.85 5.03 7.53
N GLU A 102 7.66 5.07 8.15
CA GLU A 102 6.69 3.97 8.13
C GLU A 102 6.28 3.58 6.70
N LYS A 103 6.03 4.57 5.84
CA LYS A 103 5.70 4.33 4.41
C LYS A 103 6.85 3.69 3.66
N ILE A 104 8.08 4.18 3.89
CA ILE A 104 9.28 3.67 3.22
C ILE A 104 9.53 2.22 3.64
N ILE A 105 9.49 1.94 4.95
CA ILE A 105 9.75 0.61 5.51
C ILE A 105 8.71 -0.41 5.00
N GLN A 106 7.42 -0.08 5.07
CA GLN A 106 6.37 -0.96 4.54
C GLN A 106 6.55 -1.21 3.04
N GLY A 107 6.88 -0.17 2.28
CA GLY A 107 7.07 -0.24 0.84
C GLY A 107 8.31 -1.03 0.40
N THR A 108 9.31 -1.22 1.27
CA THR A 108 10.55 -1.95 0.95
C THR A 108 10.56 -3.36 1.53
N SER A 109 10.57 -3.49 2.86
CA SER A 109 10.89 -4.77 3.53
C SER A 109 9.67 -5.66 3.67
N GLU A 110 8.54 -5.08 4.07
CA GLU A 110 7.30 -5.84 4.31
C GLU A 110 6.63 -6.28 3.00
N LEU A 111 6.86 -5.52 1.91
CA LEU A 111 6.18 -5.70 0.63
C LEU A 111 6.38 -7.10 0.03
N LYS A 112 7.55 -7.70 0.22
CA LYS A 112 7.89 -9.02 -0.35
C LYS A 112 7.00 -10.11 0.21
N ASP A 113 6.69 -10.07 1.50
CA ASP A 113 5.83 -11.06 2.15
C ASP A 113 4.34 -10.79 1.90
N ILE A 114 3.93 -9.52 1.93
CA ILE A 114 2.56 -9.09 1.58
C ILE A 114 2.18 -9.60 0.18
N VAL A 115 3.09 -9.48 -0.79
CA VAL A 115 2.83 -9.89 -2.16
C VAL A 115 2.71 -11.41 -2.29
N LYS A 116 3.39 -12.21 -1.47
CA LYS A 116 3.21 -13.68 -1.47
C LYS A 116 1.75 -14.04 -1.20
N SER A 117 1.11 -13.40 -0.23
CA SER A 117 -0.32 -13.60 0.06
C SER A 117 -1.21 -13.21 -1.13
N LEU A 118 -0.90 -12.10 -1.81
CA LEU A 118 -1.63 -11.68 -3.00
C LEU A 118 -1.46 -12.62 -4.20
N ARG A 119 -0.44 -13.48 -4.25
CA ARG A 119 -0.22 -14.42 -5.35
C ARG A 119 -1.12 -15.65 -5.32
N ILE A 120 -1.82 -15.90 -4.21
CA ILE A 120 -2.75 -17.03 -4.07
C ILE A 120 -3.81 -16.97 -5.19
N ARG A 121 -3.91 -18.04 -6.00
CA ARG A 121 -4.72 -18.05 -7.24
C ARG A 121 -6.20 -17.81 -6.97
N LYS A 122 -6.79 -18.50 -5.98
CA LYS A 122 -8.21 -18.39 -5.60
C LYS A 122 -8.40 -17.56 -4.33
N ILE A 123 -7.64 -16.47 -4.20
CA ILE A 123 -7.80 -15.53 -3.08
C ILE A 123 -9.17 -14.86 -3.13
N LYS A 124 -9.86 -14.77 -1.98
CA LYS A 124 -11.16 -14.11 -1.88
C LYS A 124 -11.00 -12.59 -2.00
N ASN A 125 -12.01 -11.91 -2.55
CA ASN A 125 -12.02 -10.44 -2.61
C ASN A 125 -11.87 -9.81 -1.22
N SER A 126 -12.49 -10.41 -0.19
CA SER A 126 -12.34 -9.92 1.19
C SER A 126 -10.91 -10.01 1.72
N GLN A 127 -10.13 -11.00 1.28
CA GLN A 127 -8.72 -11.11 1.62
C GLN A 127 -7.87 -10.09 0.85
N ILE A 128 -8.15 -9.87 -0.45
CA ILE A 128 -7.50 -8.80 -1.23
C ILE A 128 -7.75 -7.44 -0.56
N PHE A 129 -9.00 -7.16 -0.20
CA PHE A 129 -9.39 -5.93 0.50
C PHE A 129 -8.63 -5.80 1.81
N LYS A 130 -8.65 -6.82 2.68
CA LYS A 130 -7.96 -6.78 3.98
C LYS A 130 -6.47 -6.48 3.83
N ILE A 131 -5.80 -7.14 2.88
CA ILE A 131 -4.37 -6.93 2.64
C ILE A 131 -4.11 -5.50 2.16
N LEU A 132 -4.75 -5.08 1.07
CA LEU A 132 -4.44 -3.78 0.44
C LEU A 132 -4.93 -2.59 1.25
N ASN A 133 -6.04 -2.72 1.98
CA ASN A 133 -6.56 -1.67 2.87
C ASN A 133 -5.67 -1.43 4.10
N GLY A 134 -4.80 -2.38 4.45
CA GLY A 134 -3.80 -2.21 5.51
C GLY A 134 -2.51 -1.53 5.05
N LEU A 135 -2.40 -1.17 3.76
CA LEU A 135 -1.19 -0.58 3.19
C LEU A 135 -1.34 0.92 2.98
N PHE A 136 -0.20 1.60 3.00
CA PHE A 136 -0.10 2.95 2.47
C PHE A 136 -0.24 2.93 0.94
N ASP A 137 -0.87 3.96 0.39
CA ASP A 137 -1.11 4.09 -1.05
C ASP A 137 0.19 4.01 -1.87
N GLU A 138 1.30 4.53 -1.33
CA GLU A 138 2.62 4.41 -1.95
C GLU A 138 3.04 2.95 -2.14
N SER A 139 2.82 2.10 -1.13
CA SER A 139 3.09 0.66 -1.20
C SER A 139 2.23 -0.02 -2.25
N ILE A 140 0.94 0.36 -2.37
CA ILE A 140 0.02 -0.17 -3.39
C ILE A 140 0.52 0.17 -4.80
N ILE A 141 1.00 1.40 -5.03
CA ILE A 141 1.58 1.81 -6.32
C ILE A 141 2.83 0.99 -6.65
N VAL A 142 3.70 0.77 -5.67
CA VAL A 142 4.91 -0.07 -5.85
C VAL A 142 4.51 -1.51 -6.17
N ILE A 143 3.48 -2.06 -5.52
CA ILE A 143 2.99 -3.42 -5.82
C ILE A 143 2.53 -3.51 -7.29
N HIS A 144 1.69 -2.57 -7.73
CA HIS A 144 1.21 -2.51 -9.11
C HIS A 144 2.35 -2.41 -10.13
N ALA A 145 3.41 -1.67 -9.80
CA ALA A 145 4.57 -1.48 -10.65
C ALA A 145 5.44 -2.73 -10.79
N LEU A 146 5.72 -3.40 -9.67
CA LEU A 146 6.79 -4.40 -9.59
C LEU A 146 6.29 -5.84 -9.72
N PHE A 147 4.99 -6.08 -9.53
CA PHE A 147 4.44 -7.43 -9.51
C PHE A 147 3.28 -7.57 -10.51
N PRO A 148 3.59 -7.77 -11.81
CA PRO A 148 2.58 -7.92 -12.86
C PRO A 148 1.55 -9.01 -12.55
N ASN A 149 1.96 -10.10 -11.89
CA ASN A 149 1.10 -11.24 -11.57
C ASN A 149 0.04 -10.99 -10.49
N VAL A 150 0.10 -9.86 -9.78
CA VAL A 150 -0.95 -9.43 -8.83
C VAL A 150 -1.58 -8.10 -9.24
N ARG A 151 -1.22 -7.55 -10.41
CA ARG A 151 -1.66 -6.24 -10.88
C ARG A 151 -3.18 -6.12 -10.97
N GLU A 152 -3.84 -7.11 -11.58
CA GLU A 152 -5.30 -7.14 -11.71
C GLU A 152 -6.01 -7.10 -10.35
N LYS A 153 -5.42 -7.72 -9.31
CA LYS A 153 -5.98 -7.69 -7.94
C LYS A 153 -5.90 -6.30 -7.33
N VAL A 154 -4.79 -5.59 -7.57
CA VAL A 154 -4.62 -4.20 -7.15
C VAL A 154 -5.59 -3.28 -7.89
N GLU A 155 -5.71 -3.45 -9.20
CA GLU A 155 -6.64 -2.67 -10.03
C GLU A 155 -8.08 -2.86 -9.56
N LYS A 156 -8.51 -4.11 -9.33
CA LYS A 156 -9.83 -4.43 -8.78
C LYS A 156 -10.07 -3.79 -7.42
N TYR A 157 -9.08 -3.82 -6.53
CA TYR A 157 -9.21 -3.15 -5.23
C TYR A 157 -9.41 -1.64 -5.39
N ILE A 158 -8.62 -1.01 -6.26
CA ILE A 158 -8.66 0.44 -6.48
C ILE A 158 -9.97 0.88 -7.16
N SER A 159 -10.51 0.09 -8.09
CA SER A 159 -11.70 0.46 -8.85
C SER A 159 -13.01 0.09 -8.17
N GLU A 160 -13.01 -0.98 -7.36
CA GLU A 160 -14.25 -1.60 -6.88
C GLU A 160 -14.19 -1.84 -5.36
N LEU A 161 -13.31 -2.74 -4.89
CA LEU A 161 -13.42 -3.31 -3.54
C LEU A 161 -13.33 -2.27 -2.44
N LYS A 162 -12.48 -1.24 -2.59
CA LYS A 162 -12.29 -0.21 -1.56
C LYS A 162 -13.52 0.68 -1.34
N TYR A 163 -14.47 0.68 -2.27
CA TYR A 163 -15.69 1.49 -2.20
C TYR A 163 -16.88 0.70 -1.64
N ILE A 164 -16.75 -0.61 -1.47
CA ILE A 164 -17.81 -1.46 -0.92
C ILE A 164 -17.97 -1.15 0.57
N LYS A 165 -19.21 -0.83 0.96
CA LYS A 165 -19.62 -0.55 2.35
C LYS A 165 -20.88 -1.35 2.68
N ILE A 166 -21.05 -1.68 3.94
CA ILE A 166 -22.32 -2.23 4.45
C ILE A 166 -23.36 -1.11 4.56
N TYR A 167 -24.64 -1.47 4.48
CA TYR A 167 -25.77 -0.54 4.67
C TYR A 167 -26.34 -0.60 6.09
N SER A 168 -26.14 -1.72 6.78
CA SER A 168 -26.64 -1.95 8.12
C SER A 168 -25.90 -1.08 9.15
N SER A 169 -26.68 -0.50 10.06
CA SER A 169 -26.25 0.34 11.16
C SER A 169 -26.31 -0.42 12.49
N GLY A 170 -25.78 0.20 13.55
CA GLY A 170 -25.94 -0.35 14.91
C GLY A 170 -27.40 -0.42 15.35
N GLN A 171 -28.24 0.53 14.90
CA GLN A 171 -29.67 0.52 15.20
C GLN A 171 -30.35 -0.69 14.57
N ASP A 172 -30.01 -1.04 13.32
CA ASP A 172 -30.56 -2.23 12.67
C ASP A 172 -30.25 -3.52 13.47
N LEU A 173 -29.06 -3.60 14.10
CA LEU A 173 -28.72 -4.74 14.97
C LEU A 173 -29.53 -4.74 16.27
N ILE A 174 -29.76 -3.57 16.88
CA ILE A 174 -30.59 -3.44 18.08
C ILE A 174 -32.04 -3.86 17.78
N ASP A 175 -32.59 -3.43 16.64
CA ASP A 175 -33.94 -3.79 16.20
C ASP A 175 -34.06 -5.29 15.89
N MET A 176 -32.94 -5.96 15.58
CA MET A 176 -32.85 -7.43 15.46
C MET A 176 -32.66 -8.17 16.79
N GLY A 177 -32.61 -7.45 17.92
CA GLY A 177 -32.49 -8.02 19.27
C GLY A 177 -31.06 -8.15 19.79
N PHE A 178 -30.05 -7.63 19.07
CA PHE A 178 -28.68 -7.63 19.58
C PHE A 178 -28.49 -6.56 20.66
N LYS A 179 -27.72 -6.88 21.70
CA LYS A 179 -27.29 -5.90 22.70
C LYS A 179 -26.01 -5.19 22.26
N PRO A 180 -25.90 -3.87 22.43
CA PRO A 180 -24.66 -3.13 22.15
C PRO A 180 -23.46 -3.77 22.84
N SER A 181 -22.53 -4.28 22.04
CA SER A 181 -21.38 -5.05 22.51
C SER A 181 -20.29 -5.12 21.43
N PRO A 182 -19.06 -5.54 21.77
CA PRO A 182 -17.99 -5.75 20.78
C PRO A 182 -18.39 -6.66 19.61
N VAL A 183 -19.41 -7.51 19.79
CA VAL A 183 -20.00 -8.38 18.75
C VAL A 183 -20.49 -7.58 17.54
N PHE A 184 -20.88 -6.31 17.69
CA PHE A 184 -21.31 -5.47 16.56
C PHE A 184 -20.22 -5.36 15.50
N LYS A 185 -18.96 -5.19 15.94
CA LYS A 185 -17.82 -5.11 15.02
C LYS A 185 -17.64 -6.41 14.25
N GLU A 186 -17.79 -7.55 14.92
CA GLU A 186 -17.69 -8.86 14.28
C GLU A 186 -18.79 -9.05 13.23
N VAL A 187 -20.03 -8.65 13.55
CA VAL A 187 -21.15 -8.71 12.62
C VAL A 187 -20.89 -7.83 11.39
N PHE A 188 -20.44 -6.58 11.59
CA PHE A 188 -20.11 -5.68 10.49
C PHE A 188 -18.95 -6.17 9.63
N ASP A 189 -17.91 -6.73 10.25
CA ASP A 189 -16.79 -7.33 9.52
C ASP A 189 -17.26 -8.55 8.69
N LEU A 190 -18.16 -9.37 9.23
CA LEU A 190 -18.74 -10.51 8.51
C LEU A 190 -19.61 -10.08 7.34
N LEU A 191 -20.45 -9.06 7.53
CA LEU A 191 -21.26 -8.47 6.46
C LEU A 191 -20.37 -7.91 5.35
N LEU A 192 -19.35 -7.12 5.72
CA LEU A 192 -18.42 -6.55 4.75
C LEU A 192 -17.71 -7.65 3.97
N GLN A 193 -17.25 -8.72 4.64
CA GLN A 193 -16.63 -9.86 3.95
C GLN A 193 -17.60 -10.57 3.00
N ALA A 194 -18.84 -10.80 3.41
CA ALA A 194 -19.86 -11.43 2.57
C ALA A 194 -20.14 -10.58 1.33
N LYS A 195 -20.26 -9.26 1.52
CA LYS A 195 -20.51 -8.30 0.44
C LYS A 195 -19.34 -8.19 -0.54
N LEU A 196 -18.11 -8.08 -0.02
CA LEU A 196 -16.89 -8.10 -0.83
C LEU A 196 -16.80 -9.37 -1.69
N ASN A 197 -17.26 -10.50 -1.17
CA ASN A 197 -17.27 -11.78 -1.89
C ASN A 197 -18.51 -11.99 -2.76
N GLY A 198 -19.40 -11.01 -2.88
CA GLY A 198 -20.58 -11.06 -3.74
C GLY A 198 -21.73 -11.92 -3.22
N LEU A 199 -21.71 -12.32 -1.93
CA LEU A 199 -22.75 -13.15 -1.33
C LEU A 199 -24.02 -12.35 -0.98
N ILE A 200 -23.87 -11.05 -0.76
CA ILE A 200 -24.96 -10.13 -0.41
C ILE A 200 -24.76 -8.82 -1.19
N LYS A 201 -25.86 -8.16 -1.57
CA LYS A 201 -25.82 -6.96 -2.43
C LYS A 201 -26.51 -5.76 -1.80
N ASN A 202 -27.67 -5.96 -1.19
CA ASN A 202 -28.52 -4.91 -0.65
C ASN A 202 -28.71 -5.04 0.88
N LYS A 203 -29.46 -4.11 1.48
CA LYS A 203 -29.72 -4.10 2.92
C LYS A 203 -30.54 -5.32 3.37
N ASP A 204 -31.50 -5.77 2.58
CA ASP A 204 -32.33 -6.94 2.90
C ASP A 204 -31.51 -8.24 2.94
N ASP A 205 -30.53 -8.37 2.03
CA ASP A 205 -29.56 -9.46 2.04
C ASP A 205 -28.69 -9.42 3.31
N GLU A 206 -28.24 -8.23 3.74
CA GLU A 206 -27.47 -8.07 4.97
C GLU A 206 -28.27 -8.52 6.21
N ILE A 207 -29.53 -8.07 6.33
CA ILE A 207 -30.44 -8.46 7.41
C ILE A 207 -30.67 -9.97 7.41
N SER A 208 -30.95 -10.54 6.23
CA SER A 208 -31.20 -11.98 6.07
C SER A 208 -29.96 -12.81 6.42
N PHE A 209 -28.78 -12.35 6.03
CA PHE A 209 -27.50 -12.98 6.35
C PHE A 209 -27.23 -12.99 7.87
N ILE A 210 -27.50 -11.88 8.56
CA ILE A 210 -27.39 -11.82 10.04
C ILE A 210 -28.36 -12.81 10.67
N LYS A 211 -29.64 -12.75 10.31
CA LYS A 211 -30.67 -13.65 10.88
C LYS A 211 -30.35 -15.12 10.66
N GLN A 212 -29.84 -15.50 9.49
CA GLN A 212 -29.44 -16.89 9.23
C GLN A 212 -28.27 -17.32 10.11
N LYS A 213 -27.28 -16.44 10.29
CA LYS A 213 -26.04 -16.76 10.99
C LYS A 213 -26.17 -16.77 12.51
N TYR A 214 -27.11 -16.00 13.05
CA TYR A 214 -27.35 -15.84 14.49
C TYR A 214 -28.73 -16.40 14.93
N ARG A 215 -29.44 -17.13 14.06
CA ARG A 215 -30.54 -18.00 14.50
C ARG A 215 -29.94 -19.10 15.37
N SER A 216 -30.35 -19.14 16.64
CA SER A 216 -29.93 -20.07 17.70
C SER A 216 -28.80 -19.57 18.60
N THR A 217 -29.08 -18.57 19.42
CA THR A 217 -28.58 -18.49 20.81
C THR A 217 -29.72 -18.06 21.71
#